data_AF-A0AAQ0EPD5-F1
#
_entry.id   AF-A0AAQ0EPD5-F1
#
_cell.length_a   1.000
_cell.length_b   1.000
_cell.length_c   1.000
_cell.angle_alpha   90.00
_cell.angle_beta   90.00
_cell.angle_gamma   90.00
#
_symmetry.space_group_name_H-M   'P 1'
#
loop_
_entity.id
_entity.type
_entity.pdbx_description
1 polymer ?
#
loop_
_entity_poly.entity_id
_entity_poly.type
_entity_poly.pdbx_seq_one_letter_code
_entity_poly.pdbx_strand_id
1 'polypeptide(L)'
;MNRSLSVVPVLSFILLMLFSVSASATQQAQERRVARDVRQETRDASRQVKQTCVANNNQSNHDCRQDKRQMKQSGRQKARDIKY
;
A
#
# COMPACT_ATOMS: atom_id res chain seq x y z
N MET A 1 38.02 -36.79 -9.37
CA MET A 1 37.28 -35.82 -10.20
C MET A 1 35.81 -35.83 -9.78
N ASN A 2 35.40 -35.10 -8.73
CA ASN A 2 33.98 -35.01 -8.30
C ASN A 2 33.61 -33.63 -7.70
N ARG A 3 34.56 -32.68 -7.59
CA ARG A 3 34.31 -31.36 -6.99
C ARG A 3 33.32 -30.52 -7.83
N SER A 4 33.27 -30.73 -9.13
CA SER A 4 32.31 -30.07 -10.02
C SER A 4 30.88 -30.59 -9.86
N LEU A 5 30.69 -31.88 -9.53
CA LEU A 5 29.38 -32.50 -9.36
C LEU A 5 28.62 -31.98 -8.13
N SER A 6 29.35 -31.58 -7.08
CA SER A 6 28.79 -30.98 -5.85
C SER A 6 28.64 -29.46 -5.90
N VAL A 7 29.30 -28.76 -6.84
CA VAL A 7 29.21 -27.30 -6.98
C VAL A 7 27.98 -26.86 -7.80
N VAL A 8 27.55 -27.66 -8.77
CA VAL A 8 26.33 -27.41 -9.58
C VAL A 8 25.05 -27.32 -8.73
N PRO A 9 24.73 -28.27 -7.83
CA PRO A 9 23.52 -28.17 -7.01
C PRO A 9 23.58 -26.99 -6.03
N VAL A 10 24.76 -26.65 -5.49
CA VAL A 10 24.94 -25.50 -4.59
C VAL A 10 24.69 -24.18 -5.32
N LEU A 11 25.24 -24.00 -6.52
CA LEU A 11 25.00 -22.82 -7.35
C LEU A 11 23.54 -22.71 -7.78
N SER A 12 22.89 -23.82 -8.13
CA SER A 12 21.46 -23.84 -8.47
C SER A 12 20.57 -23.43 -7.29
N PHE A 13 20.86 -23.93 -6.09
CA PHE A 13 20.16 -23.51 -4.87
C PHE A 13 20.35 -22.03 -4.55
N ILE A 14 21.58 -21.52 -4.66
CA ILE A 14 21.87 -20.10 -4.45
C ILE A 14 21.08 -19.24 -5.46
N LEU A 15 21.06 -19.65 -6.73
CA LEU A 15 20.32 -18.95 -7.78
C LEU A 15 18.82 -18.92 -7.46
N LEU A 16 18.21 -20.05 -7.09
CA LEU A 16 16.79 -20.12 -6.71
C LEU A 16 16.45 -19.22 -5.52
N MET A 17 17.32 -19.16 -4.51
CA MET A 17 17.14 -18.30 -3.34
C MET A 17 17.20 -16.81 -3.73
N LEU A 18 18.15 -16.42 -4.58
CA LEU A 18 18.27 -15.03 -5.05
C LEU A 18 17.05 -14.58 -5.87
N PHE A 19 16.53 -15.45 -6.75
CA PHE A 19 15.31 -15.17 -7.52
C PHE A 19 14.07 -15.05 -6.62
N SER A 20 13.95 -15.90 -5.60
CA SER A 20 12.82 -15.87 -4.67
C SER A 20 12.80 -14.57 -3.84
N VAL A 21 13.96 -14.14 -3.32
CA VAL A 21 14.07 -12.89 -2.55
C VAL A 21 13.75 -11.66 -3.42
N SER A 22 14.23 -11.64 -4.65
CA SER A 22 13.99 -10.51 -5.57
C SER A 22 12.51 -10.43 -6.00
N ALA A 23 11.84 -11.56 -6.23
CA ALA A 23 10.40 -11.60 -6.51
C ALA A 23 9.55 -11.09 -5.33
N SER A 24 9.85 -11.51 -4.10
CA SER A 24 9.14 -11.00 -2.91
C SER A 24 9.40 -9.51 -2.68
N ALA A 25 10.62 -9.02 -2.97
CA ALA A 25 10.96 -7.61 -2.83
C ALA A 25 10.21 -6.72 -3.83
N THR A 26 10.00 -7.17 -5.07
CA THR A 26 9.23 -6.40 -6.07
C THR A 26 7.74 -6.36 -5.74
N GLN A 27 7.15 -7.47 -5.30
CA GLN A 27 5.77 -7.52 -4.82
C GLN A 27 5.55 -6.56 -3.64
N GLN A 28 6.42 -6.63 -2.63
CA GLN A 28 6.33 -5.73 -1.47
C GLN A 28 6.50 -4.25 -1.86
N ALA A 29 7.35 -3.95 -2.84
CA ALA A 29 7.51 -2.59 -3.36
C ALA A 29 6.23 -2.09 -4.05
N GLN A 30 5.54 -2.97 -4.79
CA GLN A 30 4.28 -2.67 -5.46
C GLN A 30 3.16 -2.40 -4.44
N GLU A 31 2.99 -3.25 -3.43
CA GLU A 31 2.02 -3.04 -2.34
C GLU A 31 2.23 -1.69 -1.64
N ARG A 32 3.49 -1.30 -1.38
CA ARG A 32 3.80 0.02 -0.79
C ARG A 32 3.43 1.18 -1.71
N ARG A 33 3.45 1.01 -3.03
CA ARG A 33 2.97 2.03 -3.99
C ARG A 33 1.45 2.12 -3.92
N VAL A 34 0.74 1.01 -4.06
CA VAL A 34 -0.73 0.97 -3.99
C VAL A 34 -1.23 1.55 -2.65
N ALA A 35 -0.60 1.17 -1.53
CA ALA A 35 -0.95 1.72 -0.23
C ALA A 35 -0.66 3.23 -0.11
N ARG A 36 0.30 3.79 -0.86
CA ARG A 36 0.50 5.24 -0.93
C ARG A 36 -0.59 5.90 -1.76
N ASP A 37 -0.96 5.31 -2.90
CA ASP A 37 -1.98 5.83 -3.80
C ASP A 37 -3.33 5.91 -3.09
N VAL A 38 -3.74 4.85 -2.39
CA VAL A 38 -4.96 4.85 -1.56
C VAL A 38 -4.96 5.99 -0.52
N ARG A 39 -3.80 6.30 0.09
CA ARG A 39 -3.68 7.41 1.05
C ARG A 39 -3.77 8.78 0.38
N GLN A 40 -3.31 8.91 -0.87
CA GLN A 40 -3.40 10.15 -1.64
C GLN A 40 -4.82 10.37 -2.14
N GLU A 41 -5.41 9.38 -2.79
CA GLU A 41 -6.80 9.40 -3.28
C GLU A 41 -7.78 9.70 -2.14
N THR A 42 -7.65 9.00 -1.00
CA THR A 42 -8.52 9.27 0.17
C THR A 42 -8.33 10.71 0.66
N ARG A 43 -7.10 11.25 0.63
CA ARG A 43 -6.84 12.62 1.09
C ARG A 43 -7.53 13.63 0.18
N ASP A 44 -7.51 13.42 -1.13
CA ASP A 44 -8.15 14.33 -2.09
C ASP A 44 -9.66 14.19 -2.10
N ALA A 45 -10.18 12.96 -2.11
CA ALA A 45 -11.60 12.69 -1.95
C ALA A 45 -12.16 13.30 -0.64
N SER A 46 -11.44 13.17 0.48
CA SER A 46 -11.87 13.76 1.75
C SER A 46 -11.89 15.30 1.75
N ARG A 47 -11.11 15.95 0.88
CA ARG A 47 -11.16 17.40 0.69
C ARG A 47 -12.38 17.79 -0.12
N GLN A 48 -12.64 17.07 -1.22
CA GLN A 48 -13.81 17.29 -2.08
C GLN A 48 -15.11 17.07 -1.31
N VAL A 49 -15.25 15.95 -0.59
CA VAL A 49 -16.43 15.68 0.24
C VAL A 49 -16.67 16.79 1.27
N LYS A 50 -15.61 17.31 1.91
CA LYS A 50 -15.76 18.45 2.84
C LYS A 50 -16.24 19.70 2.11
N GLN A 51 -15.69 20.01 0.94
CA GLN A 51 -16.10 21.18 0.16
C GLN A 51 -17.57 21.08 -0.25
N THR A 52 -17.99 19.92 -0.75
CA THR A 52 -19.38 19.62 -1.09
C THR A 52 -20.29 19.70 0.13
N CYS A 53 -19.88 19.16 1.29
CA CYS A 53 -20.65 19.24 2.54
C CYS A 53 -20.91 20.70 2.97
N VAL A 54 -19.87 21.54 2.93
CA VAL A 54 -19.99 22.96 3.26
C VAL A 54 -20.83 23.72 2.21
N ALA A 55 -20.66 23.41 0.92
CA ALA A 55 -21.39 24.07 -0.16
C ALA A 55 -22.88 23.72 -0.18
N ASN A 56 -23.24 22.47 0.16
CA ASN A 56 -24.62 22.01 0.20
C ASN A 56 -25.38 22.53 1.42
N ASN A 57 -24.72 23.23 2.35
CA ASN A 57 -25.29 23.88 3.54
C ASN A 57 -26.19 22.98 4.42
N ASN A 58 -26.12 21.66 4.23
CA ASN A 58 -26.97 20.65 4.88
C ASN A 58 -26.39 20.16 6.22
N GLN A 59 -25.14 20.48 6.53
CA GLN A 59 -24.42 20.06 7.73
C GLN A 59 -23.56 21.20 8.28
N SER A 60 -23.34 21.19 9.59
CA SER A 60 -22.45 22.18 10.22
C SER A 60 -21.00 21.95 9.79
N ASN A 61 -20.16 23.00 9.83
CA ASN A 61 -18.72 22.87 9.53
C ASN A 61 -18.03 21.85 10.46
N HIS A 62 -18.54 21.70 11.67
CA HIS A 62 -18.08 20.69 12.63
C HIS A 62 -18.28 19.28 12.09
N ASP A 63 -19.49 18.97 11.61
CA ASP A 63 -19.84 17.65 11.10
C ASP A 63 -19.05 17.32 9.84
N CYS A 64 -18.94 18.27 8.90
CA CYS A 64 -18.10 18.11 7.71
C CYS A 64 -16.61 17.84 8.05
N ARG A 65 -16.10 18.39 9.18
CA ARG A 65 -14.73 18.10 9.65
C ARG A 65 -14.62 16.71 10.25
N GLN A 66 -15.66 16.25 10.94
CA GLN A 66 -15.71 14.91 11.53
C GLN A 66 -15.75 13.85 10.43
N ASP A 67 -16.61 14.01 9.43
CA ASP A 67 -16.71 13.09 8.29
C ASP A 67 -15.38 12.99 7.55
N LYS A 68 -14.74 14.14 7.28
CA LYS A 68 -13.38 14.18 6.71
C LYS A 68 -12.36 13.40 7.55
N ARG A 69 -12.42 13.49 8.89
CA ARG A 69 -11.51 12.74 9.77
C ARG A 69 -11.77 11.24 9.68
N GLN A 70 -13.04 10.82 9.69
CA GLN A 70 -13.45 9.43 9.59
C GLN A 70 -13.03 8.82 8.25
N MET A 71 -13.27 9.52 7.14
CA MET A 71 -12.81 9.08 5.81
C MET A 71 -11.28 8.85 5.78
N LYS A 72 -10.51 9.79 6.35
CA LYS A 72 -9.05 9.64 6.44
C LYS A 72 -8.60 8.52 7.37
N GLN A 73 -9.40 8.13 8.36
CA GLN A 73 -9.12 6.94 9.18
C GLN A 73 -9.39 5.67 8.39
N SER A 74 -10.51 5.59 7.67
CA SER A 74 -10.86 4.47 6.80
C SER A 74 -9.78 4.23 5.72
N GLY A 75 -9.35 5.27 4.99
CA GLY A 75 -8.29 5.09 3.99
C GLY A 75 -6.92 4.74 4.59
N ARG A 76 -6.62 5.17 5.83
CA ARG A 76 -5.41 4.71 6.54
C ARG A 76 -5.50 3.24 6.90
N GLN A 77 -6.69 2.75 7.25
CA GLN A 77 -6.91 1.34 7.55
C GLN A 77 -6.77 0.50 6.28
N LYS A 78 -7.47 0.86 5.20
CA LYS A 78 -7.34 0.19 3.89
C LYS A 78 -5.88 0.11 3.44
N ALA A 79 -5.11 1.19 3.60
CA ALA A 79 -3.71 1.22 3.23
C ALA A 79 -2.77 0.46 4.19
N ARG A 80 -3.25 0.02 5.35
CA ARG A 80 -2.56 -0.97 6.20
C ARG A 80 -2.90 -2.38 5.76
N ASP A 81 -4.16 -2.62 5.40
CA ASP A 81 -4.65 -3.93 4.96
C ASP A 81 -3.99 -4.37 3.63
N ILE A 82 -3.55 -3.42 2.80
CA ILE A 82 -2.77 -3.70 1.56
C ILE A 82 -1.33 -4.10 1.85
N LYS A 83 -0.77 -3.69 2.98
CA LYS A 83 0.66 -3.84 3.28
C LYS A 83 0.90 -5.09 4.14
N TYR A 84 0.42 -6.25 3.70
CA TYR A 84 0.72 -7.57 4.30
C TYR A 84 0.53 -8.71 3.30
#